data_AF-A0A932MZI7-F1
#
_entry.id   AF-A0A932MZI7-F1
#
_cell.length_a   1.000
_cell.length_b   1.000
_cell.length_c   1.000
_cell.angle_alpha   90.00
_cell.angle_beta   90.00
_cell.angle_gamma   90.00
#
_symmetry.space_group_name_H-M   'P 1'
#
loop_
_entity.id
_entity.type
_entity.pdbx_description
1 polymer ?
#
loop_
_entity_poly.entity_id
_entity_poly.type
_entity_poly.pdbx_seq_one_letter_code
_entity_poly.pdbx_strand_id
1 'polypeptide(L)' 'RLARVLDGDPGLGVMRHADAGYDEAIAVAKARGVNIPGITT' A
#
# COMPACT_ATOMS: atom_id res chain seq x y z
N ARG A 1 -1.90 -9.50 17.81
CA ARG A 1 -0.69 -8.65 17.65
C ARG A 1 0.04 -8.95 16.35
N LEU A 2 0.35 -10.22 16.02
CA LEU A 2 1.07 -10.61 14.80
C LEU A 2 0.38 -10.23 13.49
N ALA A 3 -0.93 -10.48 13.34
CA ALA A 3 -1.66 -10.16 12.10
C ALA A 3 -1.46 -8.70 11.66
N ARG A 4 -1.63 -7.74 12.58
CA ARG A 4 -1.40 -6.31 12.29
C ARG A 4 0.03 -5.99 11.84
N VAL A 5 1.02 -6.72 12.34
CA VAL A 5 2.43 -6.55 11.93
C VAL A 5 2.62 -7.13 10.53
N LEU A 6 2.09 -8.33 10.28
CA LEU A 6 2.20 -9.02 9.00
C LEU A 6 1.36 -8.37 7.90
N ASP A 7 0.34 -7.59 8.24
CA ASP A 7 -0.44 -6.77 7.30
C ASP A 7 0.20 -5.40 7.09
N GLY A 8 0.67 -4.77 8.17
CA GLY A 8 1.22 -3.41 8.15
C GLY A 8 2.60 -3.29 7.50
N ASP A 9 3.50 -4.24 7.76
CA ASP A 9 4.86 -4.26 7.22
C ASP A 9 4.88 -4.32 5.66
N PRO A 10 4.18 -5.25 5.00
CA PRO A 10 4.08 -5.22 3.54
C PRO A 10 3.26 -4.04 3.02
N GLY A 11 2.26 -3.57 3.76
CA GLY A 11 1.47 -2.38 3.40
C GLY A 11 2.32 -1.12 3.27
N LEU A 12 3.34 -0.97 4.13
CA LEU A 12 4.28 0.15 4.07
C LEU A 12 5.17 0.11 2.81
N GLY A 13 5.60 -1.08 2.40
CA GLY A 13 6.36 -1.26 1.17
C GLY A 13 5.55 -0.85 -0.06
N VAL A 14 4.30 -1.32 -0.17
CA VAL A 14 3.37 -0.94 -1.25
C VAL A 14 3.15 0.57 -1.26
N MET A 15 2.98 1.20 -0.09
CA MET A 15 2.81 2.65 0.01
C MET A 15 4.02 3.42 -0.55
N ARG A 16 5.25 3.04 -0.18
CA ARG A 16 6.47 3.69 -0.69
C ARG A 16 6.60 3.58 -2.21
N HIS A 17 6.28 2.42 -2.78
CA HIS A 17 6.37 2.23 -4.23
C HIS A 17 5.28 2.99 -4.98
N ALA A 18 4.06 3.06 -4.43
CA ALA A 18 2.99 3.85 -5.03
C ALA A 18 3.30 5.36 -4.99
N ASP A 19 3.87 5.87 -3.89
CA ASP A 19 4.31 7.28 -3.76
C ASP A 19 5.43 7.63 -4.75
N ALA A 20 6.31 6.68 -5.06
CA ALA A 20 7.32 6.82 -6.10
C ALA A 20 6.77 6.74 -7.54
N GLY A 21 5.46 6.51 -7.72
CA GLY A 21 4.81 6.49 -9.03
C GLY A 21 4.87 5.16 -9.78
N TYR A 22 5.15 4.04 -9.11
CA TYR A 22 5.10 2.73 -9.76
C TYR A 22 3.64 2.30 -9.98
N ASP A 23 3.22 2.22 -11.24
CA ASP A 23 1.85 1.86 -11.64
C ASP A 23 1.37 0.52 -11.04
N GLU A 24 2.26 -0.48 -10.99
CA GLU A 24 1.96 -1.78 -10.39
C GLU A 24 1.66 -1.66 -8.89
N ALA A 25 2.40 -0.82 -8.17
CA ALA A 25 2.18 -0.60 -6.75
C ALA A 25 0.88 0.18 -6.49
N ILE A 26 0.55 1.14 -7.35
CA ILE A 26 -0.73 1.85 -7.30
C ILE A 26 -1.90 0.88 -7.54
N ALA A 27 -1.77 -0.02 -8.50
CA ALA A 27 -2.78 -1.05 -8.78
C ALA A 27 -2.96 -1.99 -7.58
N VAL A 28 -1.87 -2.45 -6.97
CA VAL A 28 -1.90 -3.29 -5.76
C VAL A 28 -2.51 -2.53 -4.57
N ALA A 29 -2.16 -1.26 -4.38
CA ALA A 29 -2.72 -0.42 -3.33
C ALA A 29 -4.24 -0.29 -3.47
N LYS A 30 -4.74 -0.03 -4.69
CA LYS A 30 -6.18 0.03 -4.99
C LYS A 30 -6.87 -1.32 -4.76
N ALA A 31 -6.30 -2.40 -5.27
CA ALA A 31 -6.89 -3.74 -5.15
C ALA A 31 -6.97 -4.26 -3.71
N ARG A 32 -5.99 -3.91 -2.87
CA ARG A 32 -5.90 -4.35 -1.48
C ARG A 32 -6.45 -3.34 -0.47
N GLY A 33 -6.94 -2.18 -0.93
CA GLY A 33 -7.50 -1.13 -0.06
C GLY A 33 -6.45 -0.49 0.86
N VAL A 34 -5.18 -0.41 0.41
CA VAL A 34 -4.14 0.30 1.17
C VAL A 34 -4.48 1.79 1.14
N ASN A 35 -4.66 2.40 2.30
CA ASN A 35 -5.01 3.81 2.42
C ASN A 35 -3.78 4.70 2.16
N ILE A 36 -3.74 5.34 1.00
CA ILE A 36 -2.69 6.27 0.57
C ILE A 36 -3.38 7.55 0.08
N PRO A 37 -3.28 8.66 0.84
CA PRO A 37 -3.94 9.92 0.49
C PRO A 37 -3.55 10.41 -0.91
N GLY A 38 -4.53 10.68 -1.77
CA GLY A 38 -4.31 11.18 -3.13
C GLY A 38 -4.01 10.11 -4.18
N ILE A 39 -3.95 8.82 -3.79
CA ILE A 39 -3.83 7.69 -4.73
C ILE A 39 -5.03 6.75 -4.64
N THR A 40 -5.39 6.33 -3.41
CA THR A 40 -6.47 5.37 -3.16
C THR A 40 -7.61 5.94 -2.33
N THR A 41 -7.35 6.99 -1.54
CA THR A 41 -8.33 7.76 -0.77
C THR A 41 -8.48 9.18 -1.27
#